data_AF-A0A954CRC6-F1
#
_entry.id   AF-A0A954CRC6-F1
#
_cell.length_a   1.000
_cell.length_b   1.000
_cell.length_c   1.000
_cell.angle_alpha   90.00
_cell.angle_beta   90.00
_cell.angle_gamma   90.00
#
_symmetry.space_group_name_H-M   'P 1'
#
loop_
_entity.id
_entity.type
_entity.pdbx_description
1 polymer ?
#
loop_
_entity_poly.entity_id
_entity_poly.type
_entity_poly.pdbx_seq_one_letter_code
_entity_poly.pdbx_strand_id
1 'polypeptide(L)'
;GGDGGDGGDGQGSAIYVVSGSVSIVNSTLSGNGASGGTGGAGGTGGTGYSFVSTSFSSFGNAGNGGNGGNGGNGQGGGISTVAGTLDISNSTIAFNSTSAGSAAAGGAPGSIGVGGASGSAGSVGTTAGGGVHENGGTVAINSSILSNNSAATGTEDFDGDVTAGATLFFVAPSGTLTPGTGTNITGTDPVLSALANNGGPTQTHAIDTASAARDAGSNPLTLATDQRGLNRDDGGGVDMGAYEFGAGGAATTPPSVSDPASVTVVNATSYNIMGTAPADSLVRIYSDANNNGVVDGADAVVGSQQLTGGATAFSISVSLTQDVDNNFTATSDDGTSGESNPVNVPTITEDSTAPIGTTVTDPATALNTTGATYTIVGTAEADSTVQIYSDFNNNGVIDGADAVVASGTATGGNFSISTPITQSTTNNFTATASDAASNESNPVDVPTITETTAPAISPPIVSTPATTVTVDAAAFDIMGTAQADSLVRIYSDLNNDGFINGADAVVGSLQLTGGATDWTINVPLTQSATNSFLATAEDGSSNESLPTDVPDITESSGGTSGGGGGGGGGGCAVNDSGTSSWLLLGGLIAAMFGLMRSVFRRQEG
;
A
#
# COMPACT_ATOMS: atom_id res chain seq x y z
N GLY A 1 -21.79 50.52 -64.35
CA GLY A 1 -20.68 49.56 -64.31
C GLY A 1 -21.22 48.19 -64.59
N GLY A 2 -20.36 47.18 -64.50
CA GLY A 2 -20.82 45.79 -64.51
C GLY A 2 -21.54 45.45 -63.21
N ASP A 3 -22.46 44.51 -63.27
CA ASP A 3 -23.13 43.98 -62.08
C ASP A 3 -22.14 43.14 -61.26
N GLY A 4 -22.31 43.14 -59.95
CA GLY A 4 -21.58 42.26 -59.05
C GLY A 4 -22.03 40.82 -59.21
N GLY A 5 -21.10 39.87 -59.09
CA GLY A 5 -21.45 38.44 -59.12
C GLY A 5 -22.16 38.00 -57.84
N ASP A 6 -23.05 37.02 -57.96
CA ASP A 6 -23.68 36.42 -56.78
C ASP A 6 -22.66 35.63 -55.95
N GLY A 7 -22.87 35.60 -54.64
CA GLY A 7 -22.12 34.75 -53.72
C GLY A 7 -22.44 33.27 -53.94
N GLY A 8 -21.43 32.40 -53.80
CA GLY A 8 -21.63 30.96 -53.92
C GLY A 8 -22.35 30.35 -52.72
N ASP A 9 -23.09 29.26 -52.94
CA ASP A 9 -23.78 28.54 -51.87
C ASP A 9 -22.80 27.71 -51.02
N GLY A 10 -22.98 27.70 -49.70
CA GLY A 10 -22.31 26.80 -48.77
C GLY A 10 -23.20 25.62 -48.43
N GLN A 11 -22.75 24.39 -48.70
CA GLN A 11 -23.56 23.17 -48.59
C GLN A 11 -22.80 22.06 -47.85
N GLY A 12 -23.46 21.40 -46.89
CA GLY A 12 -22.99 20.12 -46.32
C GLY A 12 -21.59 20.19 -45.69
N SER A 13 -21.41 21.00 -44.65
CA SER A 13 -20.07 21.27 -44.09
C SER A 13 -19.37 20.02 -43.55
N ALA A 14 -20.12 19.02 -43.05
CA ALA A 14 -19.55 17.71 -42.73
C ALA A 14 -19.60 16.79 -43.95
N ILE A 15 -20.77 16.66 -44.57
CA ILE A 15 -21.01 15.73 -45.68
C ILE A 15 -21.91 16.39 -46.73
N TYR A 16 -21.47 16.32 -47.99
CA TYR A 16 -22.26 16.76 -49.13
C TYR A 16 -22.50 15.60 -50.11
N VAL A 17 -23.75 15.14 -50.21
CA VAL A 17 -24.15 13.97 -50.99
C VAL A 17 -24.76 14.40 -52.33
N VAL A 18 -23.91 14.42 -53.35
CA VAL A 18 -24.32 14.77 -54.73
C VAL A 18 -24.99 13.59 -55.43
N SER A 19 -24.48 12.38 -55.24
CA SER A 19 -25.00 11.13 -55.83
C SER A 19 -24.50 9.91 -55.06
N GLY A 20 -25.04 8.72 -55.34
CA GLY A 20 -24.64 7.48 -54.67
C GLY A 20 -25.37 7.27 -53.33
N SER A 21 -24.86 6.34 -52.52
CA SER A 21 -25.42 6.02 -51.20
C SER A 21 -24.37 6.25 -50.11
N VAL A 22 -24.77 6.95 -49.05
CA VAL A 22 -23.96 7.21 -47.86
C VAL A 22 -24.71 6.65 -46.65
N SER A 23 -24.02 5.84 -45.85
CA SER A 23 -24.55 5.36 -44.57
C SER A 23 -23.73 5.94 -43.42
N ILE A 24 -24.41 6.56 -42.46
CA ILE A 24 -23.84 7.08 -41.23
C ILE A 24 -24.38 6.21 -40.10
N VAL A 25 -23.49 5.47 -39.46
CA VAL A 25 -23.85 4.51 -38.42
C VAL A 25 -23.03 4.80 -37.18
N ASN A 26 -23.69 4.82 -36.01
CA ASN A 26 -23.02 4.88 -34.72
C ASN A 26 -22.06 6.08 -34.58
N SER A 27 -22.50 7.25 -35.05
CA SER A 27 -21.63 8.42 -35.23
C SER A 27 -22.21 9.68 -34.62
N THR A 28 -21.34 10.55 -34.09
CA THR A 28 -21.68 11.92 -33.70
C THR A 28 -21.15 12.90 -34.74
N LEU A 29 -22.03 13.67 -35.38
CA LEU A 29 -21.67 14.82 -36.22
C LEU A 29 -22.13 16.09 -35.53
N SER A 30 -21.17 16.84 -35.00
CA SER A 30 -21.46 18.00 -34.17
C SER A 30 -20.61 19.22 -34.50
N GLY A 31 -21.20 20.41 -34.36
CA GLY A 31 -20.48 21.68 -34.49
C GLY A 31 -20.06 22.08 -35.91
N ASN A 32 -20.67 21.49 -36.95
CA ASN A 32 -20.34 21.83 -38.35
C ASN A 32 -21.12 23.06 -38.83
N GLY A 33 -20.54 23.84 -39.75
CA GLY A 33 -21.10 25.14 -40.15
C GLY A 33 -21.01 25.41 -41.64
N ALA A 34 -22.15 25.54 -42.32
CA ALA A 34 -22.20 25.91 -43.74
C ALA A 34 -22.55 27.39 -43.92
N SER A 35 -21.69 28.14 -44.61
CA SER A 35 -21.88 29.58 -44.87
C SER A 35 -21.97 29.87 -46.36
N GLY A 36 -23.02 30.57 -46.78
CA GLY A 36 -23.10 31.18 -48.09
C GLY A 36 -22.07 32.30 -48.26
N GLY A 37 -21.56 32.47 -49.48
CA GLY A 37 -20.61 33.50 -49.85
C GLY A 37 -21.27 34.88 -49.97
N THR A 38 -20.51 35.94 -49.74
CA THR A 38 -21.00 37.32 -49.93
C THR A 38 -21.15 37.65 -51.42
N GLY A 39 -22.21 38.39 -51.78
CA GLY A 39 -22.34 38.96 -53.12
C GLY A 39 -21.22 39.96 -53.45
N GLY A 40 -20.92 40.13 -54.72
CA GLY A 40 -19.95 41.09 -55.24
C GLY A 40 -20.54 42.49 -55.38
N ALA A 41 -19.74 43.54 -55.13
CA ALA A 41 -20.18 44.92 -55.30
C ALA A 41 -20.44 45.26 -56.78
N GLY A 42 -21.49 46.05 -57.04
CA GLY A 42 -21.76 46.58 -58.36
C GLY A 42 -20.71 47.62 -58.79
N GLY A 43 -20.27 47.58 -60.04
CA GLY A 43 -19.30 48.51 -60.59
C GLY A 43 -19.87 49.91 -60.80
N THR A 44 -19.05 50.94 -60.60
CA THR A 44 -19.45 52.34 -60.85
C THR A 44 -19.83 52.58 -62.31
N GLY A 45 -20.77 53.50 -62.53
CA GLY A 45 -21.12 53.97 -63.88
C GLY A 45 -19.94 54.66 -64.57
N GLY A 46 -19.89 54.54 -65.90
CA GLY A 46 -18.88 55.24 -66.70
C GLY A 46 -19.06 56.75 -66.58
N THR A 47 -17.96 57.49 -66.46
CA THR A 47 -18.00 58.96 -66.35
C THR A 47 -18.40 59.57 -67.68
N GLY A 48 -19.33 60.52 -67.66
CA GLY A 48 -19.61 61.32 -68.85
C GLY A 48 -18.49 62.32 -69.12
N TYR A 49 -18.62 63.11 -70.18
CA TYR A 49 -17.68 64.20 -70.49
C TYR A 49 -18.35 65.55 -70.27
N SER A 50 -17.57 66.56 -69.89
CA SER A 50 -18.03 67.95 -69.78
C SER A 50 -17.20 68.80 -70.72
N PHE A 51 -17.86 69.41 -71.71
CA PHE A 51 -17.22 70.36 -72.62
C PHE A 51 -17.88 71.73 -72.45
N VAL A 52 -17.13 72.67 -71.88
CA VAL A 52 -17.58 74.04 -71.62
C VAL A 52 -16.76 75.01 -72.47
N SER A 53 -17.44 75.71 -73.38
CA SER A 53 -16.92 76.83 -74.16
C SER A 53 -17.61 78.13 -73.74
N THR A 54 -17.07 79.28 -74.10
CA THR A 54 -17.64 80.61 -73.77
C THR A 54 -19.05 80.83 -74.33
N SER A 55 -19.49 80.00 -75.29
CA SER A 55 -20.77 80.14 -75.99
C SER A 55 -21.63 78.88 -75.98
N PHE A 56 -21.15 77.74 -75.47
CA PHE A 56 -21.89 76.46 -75.46
C PHE A 56 -21.37 75.53 -74.36
N SER A 57 -22.26 74.92 -73.58
CA SER A 57 -21.94 73.84 -72.65
C SER A 57 -22.64 72.55 -73.07
N SER A 58 -21.88 71.49 -73.31
CA SER A 58 -22.41 70.15 -73.55
C SER A 58 -21.97 69.21 -72.44
N PHE A 59 -22.93 68.53 -71.83
CA PHE A 59 -22.70 67.47 -70.88
C PHE A 59 -23.02 66.14 -71.55
N GLY A 60 -22.04 65.23 -71.59
CA GLY A 60 -22.27 63.84 -71.97
C GLY A 60 -23.15 63.14 -70.93
N ASN A 61 -23.74 62.00 -71.31
CA ASN A 61 -24.55 61.21 -70.38
C ASN A 61 -23.63 60.43 -69.44
N ALA A 62 -23.91 60.46 -68.15
CA ALA A 62 -23.26 59.57 -67.20
C ALA A 62 -23.86 58.15 -67.30
N GLY A 63 -23.02 57.13 -67.13
CA GLY A 63 -23.45 55.73 -67.12
C GLY A 63 -24.17 55.35 -65.82
N ASN A 64 -25.08 54.38 -65.88
CA ASN A 64 -25.67 53.78 -64.68
C ASN A 64 -24.63 52.96 -63.91
N GLY A 65 -24.75 52.92 -62.58
CA GLY A 65 -24.07 51.93 -61.74
C GLY A 65 -24.58 50.52 -62.02
N GLY A 66 -23.73 49.50 -61.83
CA GLY A 66 -24.16 48.11 -61.88
C GLY A 66 -24.83 47.69 -60.58
N ASN A 67 -25.72 46.71 -60.62
CA ASN A 67 -26.36 46.15 -59.42
C ASN A 67 -25.35 45.39 -58.56
N GLY A 68 -25.60 45.33 -57.26
CA GLY A 68 -24.85 44.45 -56.35
C GLY A 68 -25.32 43.01 -56.52
N GLY A 69 -24.39 42.06 -56.33
CA GLY A 69 -24.70 40.64 -56.32
C GLY A 69 -25.47 40.21 -55.06
N ASN A 70 -26.26 39.17 -55.20
CA ASN A 70 -26.94 38.52 -54.08
C ASN A 70 -25.94 37.73 -53.23
N GLY A 71 -26.24 37.55 -51.95
CA GLY A 71 -25.51 36.60 -51.11
C GLY A 71 -25.91 35.15 -51.43
N GLY A 72 -24.96 34.23 -51.29
CA GLY A 72 -25.21 32.79 -51.48
C GLY A 72 -25.97 32.17 -50.31
N ASN A 73 -26.54 31.00 -50.53
CA ASN A 73 -27.34 30.27 -49.53
C ASN A 73 -26.44 29.43 -48.59
N GLY A 74 -26.90 29.21 -47.36
CA GLY A 74 -26.27 28.26 -46.41
C GLY A 74 -27.19 27.06 -46.17
N GLN A 75 -26.77 25.86 -46.55
CA GLN A 75 -27.64 24.68 -46.60
C GLN A 75 -27.00 23.48 -45.93
N GLY A 76 -27.74 22.76 -45.08
CA GLY A 76 -27.28 21.50 -44.49
C GLY A 76 -26.01 21.69 -43.68
N GLY A 77 -26.12 22.39 -42.54
CA GLY A 77 -24.96 22.77 -41.72
C GLY A 77 -24.10 21.57 -41.34
N GLY A 78 -24.74 20.44 -41.03
CA GLY A 78 -24.10 19.14 -40.98
C GLY A 78 -24.03 18.49 -42.36
N ILE A 79 -25.20 18.14 -42.90
CA ILE A 79 -25.31 17.31 -44.10
C ILE A 79 -26.22 17.96 -45.13
N SER A 80 -25.82 17.96 -46.40
CA SER A 80 -26.73 18.31 -47.50
C SER A 80 -26.77 17.21 -48.56
N THR A 81 -27.97 16.88 -49.04
CA THR A 81 -28.22 15.86 -50.07
C THR A 81 -28.95 16.46 -51.27
N VAL A 82 -28.53 16.12 -52.49
CA VAL A 82 -29.08 16.70 -53.73
C VAL A 82 -29.70 15.65 -54.66
N ALA A 83 -29.06 14.49 -54.87
CA ALA A 83 -29.61 13.43 -55.72
C ALA A 83 -29.20 12.01 -55.30
N GLY A 84 -28.67 11.85 -54.08
CA GLY A 84 -28.22 10.56 -53.52
C GLY A 84 -29.12 10.02 -52.42
N THR A 85 -28.80 8.83 -51.94
CA THR A 85 -29.42 8.19 -50.77
C THR A 85 -28.57 8.41 -49.54
N LEU A 86 -29.19 8.83 -48.45
CA LEU A 86 -28.56 8.99 -47.14
C LEU A 86 -29.31 8.16 -46.11
N ASP A 87 -28.62 7.19 -45.53
CA ASP A 87 -29.13 6.34 -44.45
C ASP A 87 -28.40 6.68 -43.15
N ILE A 88 -29.12 7.21 -42.17
CA ILE A 88 -28.58 7.54 -40.85
C ILE A 88 -29.14 6.54 -39.84
N SER A 89 -28.28 5.91 -39.05
CA SER A 89 -28.68 4.94 -38.02
C SER A 89 -27.87 5.11 -36.74
N ASN A 90 -28.52 5.08 -35.58
CA ASN A 90 -27.84 5.12 -34.28
C ASN A 90 -26.86 6.29 -34.17
N SER A 91 -27.25 7.48 -34.64
CA SER A 91 -26.33 8.60 -34.78
C SER A 91 -26.89 9.89 -34.17
N THR A 92 -26.01 10.79 -33.76
CA THR A 92 -26.36 12.09 -33.20
C THR A 92 -25.86 13.20 -34.11
N ILE A 93 -26.79 13.97 -34.70
CA ILE A 93 -26.50 15.13 -35.55
C ILE A 93 -26.93 16.38 -34.78
N ALA A 94 -25.98 17.05 -34.12
CA ALA A 94 -26.31 18.11 -33.17
C ALA A 94 -25.44 19.35 -33.30
N PHE A 95 -25.92 20.52 -32.86
CA PHE A 95 -25.13 21.75 -32.83
C PHE A 95 -24.52 22.18 -34.18
N ASN A 96 -25.07 21.70 -35.30
CA ASN A 96 -24.66 22.13 -36.62
C ASN A 96 -25.41 23.41 -37.02
N SER A 97 -24.80 24.23 -37.87
CA SER A 97 -25.30 25.58 -38.16
C SER A 97 -25.24 25.96 -39.64
N THR A 98 -26.17 26.79 -40.08
CA THR A 98 -26.16 27.40 -41.41
C THR A 98 -26.22 28.93 -41.32
N SER A 99 -25.51 29.60 -42.22
CA SER A 99 -25.50 31.06 -42.34
C SER A 99 -25.63 31.50 -43.79
N ALA A 100 -26.47 32.49 -44.03
CA ALA A 100 -26.64 33.08 -45.36
C ALA A 100 -25.50 34.05 -45.69
N GLY A 101 -25.14 34.10 -46.96
CA GLY A 101 -24.26 35.12 -47.50
C GLY A 101 -24.90 36.50 -47.47
N SER A 102 -24.10 37.54 -47.21
CA SER A 102 -24.57 38.93 -47.22
C SER A 102 -24.77 39.45 -48.65
N ALA A 103 -25.78 40.32 -48.81
CA ALA A 103 -25.98 41.11 -50.01
C ALA A 103 -24.83 42.10 -50.23
N ALA A 104 -24.52 42.41 -51.50
CA ALA A 104 -23.63 43.51 -51.84
C ALA A 104 -24.38 44.78 -52.24
N ALA A 105 -23.73 45.93 -52.01
CA ALA A 105 -24.23 47.21 -52.48
C ALA A 105 -24.14 47.34 -54.01
N GLY A 106 -25.11 48.06 -54.59
CA GLY A 106 -25.04 48.50 -55.98
C GLY A 106 -23.98 49.59 -56.19
N GLY A 107 -23.49 49.68 -57.42
CA GLY A 107 -22.52 50.68 -57.83
C GLY A 107 -23.12 52.08 -57.92
N ALA A 108 -22.32 53.10 -57.63
CA ALA A 108 -22.71 54.49 -57.81
C ALA A 108 -22.91 54.82 -59.31
N PRO A 109 -23.76 55.82 -59.66
CA PRO A 109 -23.84 56.34 -61.02
C PRO A 109 -22.50 56.95 -61.44
N GLY A 110 -22.28 57.09 -62.75
CA GLY A 110 -21.10 57.74 -63.31
C GLY A 110 -21.01 59.21 -62.89
N SER A 111 -19.79 59.71 -62.70
CA SER A 111 -19.57 61.12 -62.38
C SER A 111 -19.54 61.98 -63.65
N ILE A 112 -19.95 63.25 -63.52
CA ILE A 112 -19.98 64.29 -64.57
C ILE A 112 -20.89 63.92 -65.76
N GLY A 113 -21.99 64.65 -65.92
CA GLY A 113 -22.95 64.42 -66.99
C GLY A 113 -24.38 64.61 -66.52
N VAL A 114 -25.34 64.47 -67.44
CA VAL A 114 -26.77 64.35 -67.11
C VAL A 114 -27.20 62.90 -67.17
N GLY A 115 -28.04 62.47 -66.22
CA GLY A 115 -28.50 61.07 -66.10
C GLY A 115 -27.58 60.19 -65.25
N GLY A 116 -27.81 58.87 -65.31
CA GLY A 116 -27.15 57.88 -64.47
C GLY A 116 -27.95 57.56 -63.19
N ALA A 117 -28.30 56.30 -62.98
CA ALA A 117 -28.88 55.80 -61.74
C ALA A 117 -27.86 54.97 -60.95
N SER A 118 -27.99 54.94 -59.62
CA SER A 118 -27.30 53.94 -58.79
C SER A 118 -27.83 52.55 -59.13
N GLY A 119 -26.96 51.55 -59.05
CA GLY A 119 -27.39 50.16 -59.05
C GLY A 119 -28.15 49.82 -57.77
N SER A 120 -29.05 48.84 -57.85
CA SER A 120 -29.72 48.28 -56.68
C SER A 120 -28.75 47.44 -55.85
N ALA A 121 -28.98 47.35 -54.54
CA ALA A 121 -28.32 46.35 -53.71
C ALA A 121 -28.83 44.95 -54.07
N GLY A 122 -28.00 43.94 -53.87
CA GLY A 122 -28.41 42.54 -53.92
C GLY A 122 -29.30 42.17 -52.73
N SER A 123 -29.71 40.91 -52.69
CA SER A 123 -30.47 40.31 -51.59
C SER A 123 -29.58 39.43 -50.72
N VAL A 124 -29.92 39.27 -49.43
CA VAL A 124 -29.26 38.31 -48.53
C VAL A 124 -29.66 36.90 -48.99
N GLY A 125 -28.75 35.94 -48.92
CA GLY A 125 -29.05 34.54 -49.22
C GLY A 125 -30.04 33.92 -48.22
N THR A 126 -30.47 32.69 -48.46
CA THR A 126 -31.32 31.94 -47.53
C THR A 126 -30.53 30.90 -46.74
N THR A 127 -31.14 30.36 -45.69
CA THR A 127 -30.63 29.17 -45.01
C THR A 127 -31.66 28.06 -44.96
N ALA A 128 -31.20 26.81 -44.89
CA ALA A 128 -32.04 25.63 -44.83
C ALA A 128 -31.32 24.48 -44.10
N GLY A 129 -31.98 23.85 -43.13
CA GLY A 129 -31.49 22.65 -42.45
C GLY A 129 -30.15 22.88 -41.74
N GLY A 130 -30.19 23.44 -40.53
CA GLY A 130 -28.99 23.53 -39.68
C GLY A 130 -28.30 22.18 -39.50
N GLY A 131 -29.09 21.12 -39.28
CA GLY A 131 -28.62 19.73 -39.24
C GLY A 131 -28.49 19.13 -40.62
N VAL A 132 -29.63 18.81 -41.25
CA VAL A 132 -29.70 18.16 -42.56
C VAL A 132 -30.58 18.94 -43.53
N HIS A 133 -30.13 19.10 -44.77
CA HIS A 133 -30.91 19.66 -45.87
C HIS A 133 -31.03 18.64 -47.01
N GLU A 134 -32.25 18.24 -47.33
CA GLU A 134 -32.62 17.34 -48.41
C GLU A 134 -33.22 18.13 -49.57
N ASN A 135 -32.60 18.05 -50.76
CA ASN A 135 -33.02 18.77 -51.96
C ASN A 135 -32.90 17.90 -53.23
N GLY A 136 -33.70 16.84 -53.30
CA GLY A 136 -33.82 15.94 -54.46
C GLY A 136 -33.26 14.53 -54.24
N GLY A 137 -32.82 14.21 -53.03
CA GLY A 137 -32.33 12.89 -52.63
C GLY A 137 -33.37 12.06 -51.88
N THR A 138 -32.93 10.93 -51.31
CA THR A 138 -33.76 10.14 -50.39
C THR A 138 -33.05 10.04 -49.06
N VAL A 139 -33.70 10.47 -47.97
CA VAL A 139 -33.12 10.39 -46.63
C VAL A 139 -33.97 9.45 -45.76
N ALA A 140 -33.31 8.44 -45.20
CA ALA A 140 -33.87 7.56 -44.20
C ALA A 140 -33.08 7.68 -42.89
N ILE A 141 -33.79 7.83 -41.78
CA ILE A 141 -33.20 7.99 -40.45
C ILE A 141 -33.80 6.98 -39.49
N ASN A 142 -32.96 6.28 -38.73
CA ASN A 142 -33.43 5.36 -37.71
C ASN A 142 -32.65 5.50 -36.41
N SER A 143 -33.34 5.40 -35.27
CA SER A 143 -32.71 5.35 -33.93
C SER A 143 -31.69 6.47 -33.70
N SER A 144 -32.01 7.70 -34.14
CA SER A 144 -31.06 8.79 -34.20
C SER A 144 -31.61 10.05 -33.53
N ILE A 145 -30.72 10.99 -33.20
CA ILE A 145 -31.06 12.29 -32.64
C ILE A 145 -30.63 13.39 -33.60
N LEU A 146 -31.54 14.28 -33.95
CA LEU A 146 -31.26 15.56 -34.57
C LEU A 146 -31.73 16.65 -33.61
N SER A 147 -30.82 17.47 -33.10
CA SER A 147 -31.15 18.43 -32.05
C SER A 147 -30.15 19.58 -31.94
N ASN A 148 -30.60 20.72 -31.43
CA ASN A 148 -29.76 21.89 -31.18
C ASN A 148 -29.01 22.39 -32.43
N ASN A 149 -29.48 22.02 -33.63
CA ASN A 149 -28.96 22.59 -34.85
C ASN A 149 -29.55 23.99 -35.04
N SER A 150 -28.96 24.82 -35.90
CA SER A 150 -29.40 26.21 -36.09
C SER A 150 -29.38 26.64 -37.55
N ALA A 151 -30.42 27.38 -37.95
CA ALA A 151 -30.50 28.05 -39.24
C ALA A 151 -31.08 29.45 -39.04
N ALA A 152 -30.48 30.46 -39.66
CA ALA A 152 -30.93 31.86 -39.52
C ALA A 152 -32.37 32.07 -40.05
N THR A 153 -32.76 31.24 -41.02
CA THR A 153 -34.05 31.13 -41.70
C THR A 153 -34.29 29.66 -42.05
N GLY A 154 -35.53 29.18 -42.09
CA GLY A 154 -35.84 27.75 -42.35
C GLY A 154 -35.91 26.89 -41.07
N THR A 155 -35.99 25.56 -41.21
CA THR A 155 -35.98 24.63 -40.06
C THR A 155 -34.56 24.28 -39.61
N GLU A 156 -34.44 24.09 -38.30
CA GLU A 156 -33.18 23.93 -37.61
C GLU A 156 -32.59 22.52 -37.79
N ASP A 157 -33.34 21.46 -37.48
CA ASP A 157 -32.80 20.10 -37.48
C ASP A 157 -32.81 19.43 -38.85
N PHE A 158 -33.93 19.55 -39.58
CA PHE A 158 -34.10 18.90 -40.87
C PHE A 158 -34.96 19.76 -41.80
N ASP A 159 -34.45 20.05 -42.99
CA ASP A 159 -35.20 20.69 -44.08
C ASP A 159 -35.35 19.71 -45.26
N GLY A 160 -36.58 19.52 -45.74
CA GLY A 160 -36.92 18.56 -46.81
C GLY A 160 -37.76 17.35 -46.35
N ASP A 161 -37.93 16.37 -47.25
CA ASP A 161 -38.72 15.16 -46.99
C ASP A 161 -37.84 14.06 -46.36
N VAL A 162 -38.38 13.31 -45.39
CA VAL A 162 -37.63 12.27 -44.67
C VAL A 162 -38.49 11.06 -44.31
N THR A 163 -37.92 9.86 -44.44
CA THR A 163 -38.47 8.67 -43.79
C THR A 163 -37.74 8.44 -42.48
N ALA A 164 -38.42 8.54 -41.34
CA ALA A 164 -37.77 8.34 -40.04
C ALA A 164 -38.50 7.34 -39.16
N GLY A 165 -37.77 6.54 -38.39
CA GLY A 165 -38.33 5.62 -37.39
C GLY A 165 -37.51 5.63 -36.12
N ALA A 166 -38.17 5.60 -34.95
CA ALA A 166 -37.48 5.68 -33.66
C ALA A 166 -36.47 6.85 -33.59
N THR A 167 -36.81 8.01 -34.14
CA THR A 167 -35.88 9.15 -34.27
C THR A 167 -36.43 10.36 -33.54
N LEU A 168 -35.55 11.08 -32.84
CA LEU A 168 -35.87 12.31 -32.15
C LEU A 168 -35.40 13.52 -32.96
N PHE A 169 -36.32 14.43 -33.22
CA PHE A 169 -36.06 15.76 -33.77
C PHE A 169 -36.43 16.81 -32.71
N PHE A 170 -35.51 17.67 -32.31
CA PHE A 170 -35.86 18.76 -31.39
C PHE A 170 -36.85 19.72 -32.04
N VAL A 171 -36.65 20.03 -33.32
CA VAL A 171 -37.58 20.74 -34.19
C VAL A 171 -38.04 19.82 -35.31
N ALA A 172 -39.36 19.72 -35.50
CA ALA A 172 -39.93 18.87 -36.54
C ALA A 172 -39.40 19.23 -37.95
N PRO A 173 -39.19 18.24 -38.84
CA PRO A 173 -38.81 18.48 -40.23
C PRO A 173 -39.78 19.45 -40.94
N SER A 174 -39.28 20.30 -41.85
CA SER A 174 -40.11 21.23 -42.62
C SER A 174 -40.97 20.56 -43.69
N GLY A 175 -40.49 19.45 -44.25
CA GLY A 175 -41.18 18.68 -45.28
C GLY A 175 -42.01 17.53 -44.70
N THR A 176 -42.24 16.53 -45.53
CA THR A 176 -43.02 15.34 -45.20
C THR A 176 -42.20 14.40 -44.32
N LEU A 177 -42.60 14.27 -43.06
CA LEU A 177 -42.10 13.21 -42.17
C LEU A 177 -42.90 11.93 -42.43
N THR A 178 -42.34 11.02 -43.23
CA THR A 178 -42.91 9.70 -43.47
C THR A 178 -42.53 8.74 -42.33
N PRO A 179 -43.49 8.15 -41.61
CA PRO A 179 -43.18 7.22 -40.51
C PRO A 179 -42.56 5.91 -41.03
N GLY A 180 -41.39 5.58 -40.48
CA GLY A 180 -40.75 4.26 -40.57
C GLY A 180 -41.15 3.36 -39.39
N THR A 181 -40.30 2.40 -39.06
CA THR A 181 -40.52 1.50 -37.91
C THR A 181 -40.12 2.16 -36.58
N GLY A 182 -41.01 2.11 -35.59
CA GLY A 182 -40.80 2.74 -34.28
C GLY A 182 -41.38 4.16 -34.20
N THR A 183 -41.42 4.73 -33.00
CA THR A 183 -42.06 6.02 -32.74
C THR A 183 -41.07 7.17 -32.89
N ASN A 184 -41.38 8.15 -33.73
CA ASN A 184 -40.60 9.39 -33.78
C ASN A 184 -41.04 10.35 -32.68
N ILE A 185 -40.08 11.11 -32.17
CA ILE A 185 -40.29 12.16 -31.17
C ILE A 185 -39.96 13.50 -31.83
N THR A 186 -40.85 14.48 -31.72
CA THR A 186 -40.64 15.81 -32.32
C THR A 186 -41.00 16.90 -31.32
N GLY A 187 -40.28 18.01 -31.28
CA GLY A 187 -40.62 19.15 -30.40
C GLY A 187 -40.17 18.98 -28.95
N THR A 188 -39.28 18.02 -28.67
CA THR A 188 -38.83 17.68 -27.31
C THR A 188 -37.31 17.73 -27.25
N ASP A 189 -36.76 18.42 -26.25
CA ASP A 189 -35.31 18.47 -26.02
C ASP A 189 -34.81 17.09 -25.59
N PRO A 190 -33.83 16.48 -26.30
CA PRO A 190 -33.18 15.25 -25.86
C PRO A 190 -32.28 15.42 -24.64
N VAL A 191 -32.07 16.66 -24.15
CA VAL A 191 -31.21 16.97 -22.99
C VAL A 191 -29.81 16.42 -23.20
N LEU A 192 -29.19 16.79 -24.33
CA LEU A 192 -27.82 16.42 -24.64
C LEU A 192 -26.85 17.16 -23.71
N SER A 193 -25.91 16.41 -23.15
CA SER A 193 -24.72 16.98 -22.53
C SER A 193 -23.76 17.53 -23.60
N ALA A 194 -22.81 18.37 -23.16
CA ALA A 194 -21.76 18.88 -24.04
C ALA A 194 -20.96 17.72 -24.68
N LEU A 195 -20.40 17.98 -25.86
CA LEU A 195 -19.52 17.02 -26.55
C LEU A 195 -18.30 16.76 -25.66
N ALA A 196 -18.11 15.51 -25.23
CA ALA A 196 -17.08 15.15 -24.27
C ALA A 196 -16.58 13.71 -24.44
N ASN A 197 -15.47 13.38 -23.77
CA ASN A 197 -14.95 12.01 -23.70
C ASN A 197 -15.78 11.21 -22.68
N ASN A 198 -16.77 10.45 -23.16
CA ASN A 198 -17.70 9.70 -22.29
C ASN A 198 -17.34 8.21 -22.17
N GLY A 199 -16.04 7.86 -22.22
CA GLY A 199 -15.56 6.49 -22.03
C GLY A 199 -15.35 5.66 -23.30
N GLY A 200 -15.03 6.29 -24.44
CA GLY A 200 -14.77 5.59 -25.71
C GLY A 200 -13.74 6.29 -26.61
N PRO A 201 -13.47 5.77 -27.83
CA PRO A 201 -12.38 6.25 -28.69
C PRO A 201 -12.66 7.60 -29.37
N THR A 202 -13.90 8.09 -29.33
CA THR A 202 -14.30 9.39 -29.87
C THR A 202 -15.23 10.11 -28.90
N GLN A 203 -15.30 11.45 -29.00
CA GLN A 203 -16.22 12.24 -28.19
C GLN A 203 -17.67 12.01 -28.63
N THR A 204 -18.59 12.05 -27.66
CA THR A 204 -20.03 11.85 -27.89
C THR A 204 -20.84 12.89 -27.13
N HIS A 205 -22.11 13.07 -27.51
CA HIS A 205 -23.09 13.76 -26.70
C HIS A 205 -23.82 12.73 -25.84
N ALA A 206 -23.54 12.71 -24.53
CA ALA A 206 -24.28 11.87 -23.60
C ALA A 206 -25.72 12.39 -23.44
N ILE A 207 -26.68 11.48 -23.29
CA ILE A 207 -28.05 11.82 -22.92
C ILE A 207 -28.22 11.72 -21.39
N ASP A 208 -29.10 12.53 -20.81
CA ASP A 208 -29.42 12.48 -19.37
C ASP A 208 -30.51 11.44 -19.04
N THR A 209 -30.60 11.07 -17.76
CA THR A 209 -31.68 10.33 -17.10
C THR A 209 -33.09 10.87 -17.37
N ALA A 210 -33.28 12.14 -17.71
CA ALA A 210 -34.59 12.70 -18.06
C ALA A 210 -34.87 12.69 -19.57
N SER A 211 -33.93 12.20 -20.39
CA SER A 211 -34.04 12.28 -21.84
C SER A 211 -35.22 11.46 -22.39
N ALA A 212 -35.96 12.04 -23.31
CA ALA A 212 -36.98 11.33 -24.08
C ALA A 212 -36.39 10.36 -25.11
N ALA A 213 -35.09 10.45 -25.39
CA ALA A 213 -34.38 9.51 -26.25
C ALA A 213 -34.10 8.17 -25.57
N ARG A 214 -34.16 8.11 -24.24
CA ARG A 214 -33.83 6.90 -23.48
C ARG A 214 -34.84 5.78 -23.69
N ASP A 215 -34.38 4.56 -23.94
CA ASP A 215 -35.15 3.33 -24.17
C ASP A 215 -36.19 3.45 -25.31
N ALA A 216 -36.05 4.45 -26.17
CA ALA A 216 -37.05 4.82 -27.19
C ALA A 216 -36.57 4.56 -28.62
N GLY A 217 -35.33 4.13 -28.79
CA GLY A 217 -34.68 3.81 -30.05
C GLY A 217 -35.00 2.42 -30.60
N SER A 218 -34.21 2.01 -31.60
CA SER A 218 -34.28 0.69 -32.22
C SER A 218 -32.91 0.26 -32.77
N ASN A 219 -32.60 -1.02 -32.76
CA ASN A 219 -31.31 -1.51 -33.27
C ASN A 219 -31.47 -2.46 -34.48
N PRO A 220 -32.00 -1.98 -35.63
CA PRO A 220 -32.28 -2.83 -36.79
C PRO A 220 -31.02 -3.38 -37.46
N LEU A 221 -29.86 -2.74 -37.24
CA LEU A 221 -28.57 -3.19 -37.73
C LEU A 221 -27.89 -4.20 -36.80
N THR A 222 -28.52 -4.58 -35.69
CA THR A 222 -27.97 -5.51 -34.69
C THR A 222 -26.57 -5.11 -34.23
N LEU A 223 -26.35 -3.80 -34.04
CA LEU A 223 -25.06 -3.29 -33.55
C LEU A 223 -24.81 -3.85 -32.15
N ALA A 224 -23.62 -4.40 -31.94
CA ALA A 224 -23.21 -4.90 -30.62
C ALA A 224 -22.94 -3.75 -29.64
N THR A 225 -22.42 -2.63 -30.15
CA THR A 225 -21.94 -1.52 -29.34
C THR A 225 -22.43 -0.15 -29.83
N ASP A 226 -22.47 0.81 -28.92
CA ASP A 226 -22.64 2.24 -29.20
C ASP A 226 -21.30 2.88 -29.65
N GLN A 227 -21.25 4.20 -29.87
CA GLN A 227 -20.08 4.87 -30.45
C GLN A 227 -18.84 4.76 -29.54
N ARG A 228 -19.06 4.52 -28.24
CA ARG A 228 -17.97 4.38 -27.27
C ARG A 228 -17.37 2.98 -27.27
N GLY A 229 -18.04 2.01 -27.88
CA GLY A 229 -17.69 0.59 -27.78
C GLY A 229 -18.35 -0.12 -26.60
N LEU A 230 -19.31 0.51 -25.92
CA LEU A 230 -20.11 -0.10 -24.85
C LEU A 230 -21.37 -0.75 -25.42
N ASN A 231 -22.02 -1.66 -24.70
CA ASN A 231 -23.16 -2.42 -25.23
C ASN A 231 -24.27 -1.52 -25.78
N ARG A 232 -24.80 -1.86 -26.94
CA ARG A 232 -25.87 -1.08 -27.57
C ARG A 232 -27.25 -1.32 -26.96
N ASP A 233 -27.43 -2.49 -26.36
CA ASP A 233 -28.64 -2.95 -25.70
C ASP A 233 -28.20 -3.57 -24.37
N ASP A 234 -28.50 -2.90 -23.26
CA ASP A 234 -28.11 -3.31 -21.90
C ASP A 234 -29.24 -4.08 -21.18
N GLY A 235 -30.33 -4.39 -21.88
CA GLY A 235 -31.53 -5.02 -21.35
C GLY A 235 -32.61 -4.05 -20.84
N GLY A 236 -32.33 -2.74 -20.79
CA GLY A 236 -33.31 -1.68 -20.49
C GLY A 236 -34.11 -1.21 -21.71
N GLY A 237 -33.51 -1.34 -22.89
CA GLY A 237 -34.00 -0.76 -24.13
C GLY A 237 -32.81 -0.36 -24.99
N VAL A 238 -33.08 0.31 -26.11
CA VAL A 238 -32.05 0.91 -26.96
C VAL A 238 -32.39 2.38 -27.02
N ASP A 239 -31.46 3.28 -26.74
CA ASP A 239 -31.69 4.72 -26.83
C ASP A 239 -31.70 5.21 -28.28
N MET A 240 -32.25 6.38 -28.54
CA MET A 240 -32.01 7.06 -29.81
C MET A 240 -30.63 7.75 -29.77
N GLY A 241 -29.89 7.73 -30.89
CA GLY A 241 -28.62 8.43 -31.02
C GLY A 241 -27.39 7.53 -31.00
N ALA A 242 -26.22 8.16 -30.91
CA ALA A 242 -24.91 7.48 -30.93
C ALA A 242 -24.43 7.00 -29.54
N TYR A 243 -25.15 7.39 -28.49
CA TYR A 243 -24.80 7.13 -27.09
C TYR A 243 -25.89 6.30 -26.44
N GLU A 244 -25.49 5.26 -25.69
CA GLU A 244 -26.42 4.45 -24.89
C GLU A 244 -26.28 4.73 -23.38
N PHE A 245 -27.30 5.33 -22.79
CA PHE A 245 -27.44 5.53 -21.36
C PHE A 245 -27.52 4.17 -20.67
N GLY A 246 -26.72 3.97 -19.62
CA GLY A 246 -26.73 2.70 -18.88
C GLY A 246 -25.93 1.57 -19.53
N ALA A 247 -25.43 1.72 -20.77
CA ALA A 247 -24.56 0.74 -21.45
C ALA A 247 -23.25 0.36 -20.73
N GLY A 248 -22.88 1.09 -19.69
CA GLY A 248 -22.11 0.50 -18.61
C GLY A 248 -23.09 -0.25 -17.72
N GLY A 249 -23.49 -1.47 -18.13
CA GLY A 249 -24.27 -2.36 -17.29
C GLY A 249 -23.62 -2.38 -15.91
N ALA A 250 -24.43 -2.39 -14.83
CA ALA A 250 -23.94 -2.27 -13.45
C ALA A 250 -22.57 -2.95 -13.34
N ALA A 251 -21.51 -2.13 -13.17
CA ALA A 251 -20.13 -2.55 -13.40
C ALA A 251 -19.95 -3.96 -12.85
N THR A 252 -19.41 -4.87 -13.67
CA THR A 252 -19.14 -6.25 -13.24
C THR A 252 -18.67 -6.24 -11.80
N THR A 253 -19.20 -7.16 -10.97
CA THR A 253 -18.85 -7.15 -9.54
C THR A 253 -17.33 -7.21 -9.43
N PRO A 254 -16.67 -6.20 -8.81
CA PRO A 254 -15.22 -6.16 -8.80
C PRO A 254 -14.62 -7.42 -8.18
N PRO A 255 -13.41 -7.82 -8.60
CA PRO A 255 -12.73 -8.94 -7.97
C PRO A 255 -12.44 -8.62 -6.50
N SER A 256 -12.43 -9.63 -5.65
CA SER A 256 -11.89 -9.53 -4.29
C SER A 256 -10.47 -10.06 -4.27
N VAL A 257 -9.54 -9.28 -3.72
CA VAL A 257 -8.16 -9.70 -3.48
C VAL A 257 -8.09 -10.32 -2.09
N SER A 258 -7.62 -11.56 -1.99
CA SER A 258 -7.40 -12.26 -0.72
C SER A 258 -5.93 -12.39 -0.35
N ASP A 259 -5.02 -12.32 -1.32
CA ASP A 259 -3.57 -12.34 -1.10
C ASP A 259 -2.89 -11.38 -2.11
N PRO A 260 -2.11 -10.38 -1.65
CA PRO A 260 -1.81 -10.07 -0.25
C PRO A 260 -3.05 -9.57 0.52
N ALA A 261 -3.21 -10.01 1.77
CA ALA A 261 -4.33 -9.59 2.64
C ALA A 261 -4.09 -8.20 3.29
N SER A 262 -2.84 -7.77 3.37
CA SER A 262 -2.37 -6.49 3.89
C SER A 262 -1.05 -6.13 3.22
N VAL A 263 -0.53 -4.92 3.44
CA VAL A 263 0.82 -4.55 2.97
C VAL A 263 1.84 -5.61 3.40
N THR A 264 2.69 -6.04 2.48
CA THR A 264 3.69 -7.10 2.70
C THR A 264 5.03 -6.72 2.09
N VAL A 265 6.10 -7.17 2.72
CA VAL A 265 7.49 -7.04 2.23
C VAL A 265 7.99 -8.44 1.87
N VAL A 266 8.64 -8.59 0.72
CA VAL A 266 9.15 -9.89 0.24
C VAL A 266 10.51 -9.73 -0.44
N ASN A 267 11.38 -10.73 -0.29
CA ASN A 267 12.54 -10.92 -1.16
C ASN A 267 12.18 -11.95 -2.24
N ALA A 268 11.52 -11.50 -3.30
CA ALA A 268 11.14 -12.34 -4.43
C ALA A 268 10.95 -11.49 -5.69
N THR A 269 11.41 -11.98 -6.84
CA THR A 269 11.27 -11.25 -8.12
C THR A 269 9.83 -11.22 -8.66
N SER A 270 8.92 -11.99 -8.06
CA SER A 270 7.52 -12.10 -8.48
C SER A 270 6.63 -12.45 -7.31
N TYR A 271 5.36 -12.05 -7.39
CA TYR A 271 4.33 -12.35 -6.40
C TYR A 271 3.08 -12.91 -7.07
N ASN A 272 2.41 -13.86 -6.44
CA ASN A 272 1.13 -14.39 -6.91
C ASN A 272 -0.01 -13.66 -6.21
N ILE A 273 -0.72 -12.81 -6.94
CA ILE A 273 -1.92 -12.13 -6.42
C ILE A 273 -3.09 -13.10 -6.56
N MET A 274 -3.76 -13.38 -5.46
CA MET A 274 -4.86 -14.35 -5.37
C MET A 274 -6.15 -13.70 -4.91
N GLY A 275 -7.27 -14.26 -5.36
CA GLY A 275 -8.56 -13.72 -5.01
C GLY A 275 -9.73 -14.44 -5.67
N THR A 276 -10.89 -13.80 -5.67
CA THR A 276 -12.07 -14.28 -6.38
C THR A 276 -12.67 -13.22 -7.29
N ALA A 277 -13.30 -13.64 -8.38
CA ALA A 277 -14.02 -12.80 -9.33
C ALA A 277 -15.29 -13.53 -9.80
N PRO A 278 -16.21 -12.84 -10.49
CA PRO A 278 -17.36 -13.48 -11.12
C PRO A 278 -16.95 -14.66 -12.00
N ALA A 279 -17.80 -15.70 -12.03
CA ALA A 279 -17.56 -16.88 -12.85
C ALA A 279 -17.40 -16.50 -14.33
N ASP A 280 -16.50 -17.20 -15.02
CA ASP A 280 -16.23 -17.02 -16.45
C ASP A 280 -15.70 -15.62 -16.85
N SER A 281 -15.27 -14.80 -15.88
CA SER A 281 -14.68 -13.48 -16.13
C SER A 281 -13.17 -13.52 -16.45
N LEU A 282 -12.70 -12.52 -17.19
CA LEU A 282 -11.30 -12.21 -17.37
C LEU A 282 -10.83 -11.26 -16.27
N VAL A 283 -9.94 -11.72 -15.40
CA VAL A 283 -9.31 -10.89 -14.37
C VAL A 283 -8.03 -10.27 -14.94
N ARG A 284 -7.83 -8.96 -14.74
CA ARG A 284 -6.61 -8.25 -15.12
C ARG A 284 -6.01 -7.56 -13.90
N ILE A 285 -4.68 -7.59 -13.81
CA ILE A 285 -3.90 -6.86 -12.83
C ILE A 285 -3.14 -5.75 -13.57
N TYR A 286 -3.30 -4.53 -13.09
CA TYR A 286 -2.63 -3.34 -13.59
C TYR A 286 -1.55 -2.91 -12.61
N SER A 287 -0.41 -2.46 -13.13
CA SER A 287 0.57 -1.68 -12.36
C SER A 287 0.00 -0.28 -12.16
N ASP A 288 -0.24 0.11 -10.91
CA ASP A 288 -0.77 1.42 -10.52
C ASP A 288 0.42 2.38 -10.35
N ALA A 289 0.80 3.03 -11.45
CA ALA A 289 2.06 3.75 -11.54
C ALA A 289 2.09 5.02 -10.66
N ASN A 290 0.92 5.56 -10.34
CA ASN A 290 0.77 6.79 -9.57
C ASN A 290 0.11 6.56 -8.19
N ASN A 291 -0.18 5.30 -7.84
CA ASN A 291 -0.78 4.84 -6.58
C ASN A 291 -2.09 5.56 -6.25
N ASN A 292 -2.94 5.79 -7.25
CA ASN A 292 -4.20 6.53 -7.10
C ASN A 292 -5.43 5.61 -6.97
N GLY A 293 -5.26 4.30 -7.17
CA GLY A 293 -6.33 3.30 -7.10
C GLY A 293 -7.36 3.37 -8.23
N VAL A 294 -7.07 4.06 -9.33
CA VAL A 294 -7.88 4.04 -10.55
C VAL A 294 -7.04 3.46 -11.70
N VAL A 295 -7.71 2.91 -12.71
CA VAL A 295 -7.02 2.51 -13.95
C VAL A 295 -7.10 3.68 -14.92
N ASP A 296 -5.96 4.26 -15.28
CA ASP A 296 -5.84 5.34 -16.23
C ASP A 296 -4.77 5.07 -17.31
N GLY A 297 -4.50 6.06 -18.17
CA GLY A 297 -3.57 5.90 -19.29
C GLY A 297 -2.11 5.70 -18.89
N ALA A 298 -1.75 5.88 -17.61
CA ALA A 298 -0.42 5.60 -17.08
C ALA A 298 -0.24 4.13 -16.65
N ASP A 299 -1.32 3.38 -16.49
CA ASP A 299 -1.29 2.03 -15.92
C ASP A 299 -1.20 0.96 -17.00
N ALA A 300 -0.34 -0.04 -16.77
CA ALA A 300 -0.14 -1.14 -17.71
C ALA A 300 -0.63 -2.47 -17.10
N VAL A 301 -1.31 -3.28 -17.92
CA VAL A 301 -1.65 -4.67 -17.55
C VAL A 301 -0.37 -5.48 -17.40
N VAL A 302 -0.13 -5.99 -16.20
CA VAL A 302 1.06 -6.79 -15.83
C VAL A 302 0.77 -8.28 -15.68
N GLY A 303 -0.52 -8.65 -15.60
CA GLY A 303 -0.95 -10.02 -15.52
C GLY A 303 -2.44 -10.16 -15.81
N SER A 304 -2.87 -11.32 -16.28
CA SER A 304 -4.28 -11.60 -16.53
C SER A 304 -4.60 -13.08 -16.45
N GLN A 305 -5.83 -13.42 -16.08
CA GLN A 305 -6.33 -14.80 -16.08
C GLN A 305 -7.79 -14.85 -16.52
N GLN A 306 -8.07 -15.65 -17.56
CA GLN A 306 -9.44 -16.01 -17.93
C GLN A 306 -9.94 -17.12 -17.02
N LEU A 307 -11.03 -16.87 -16.30
CA LEU A 307 -11.76 -17.90 -15.58
C LEU A 307 -12.69 -18.62 -16.57
N THR A 308 -12.81 -19.94 -16.44
CA THR A 308 -13.64 -20.77 -17.34
C THR A 308 -14.31 -21.90 -16.58
N GLY A 309 -15.49 -22.32 -17.05
CA GLY A 309 -16.19 -23.49 -16.52
C GLY A 309 -16.78 -23.24 -15.13
N GLY A 310 -17.19 -21.99 -14.84
CA GLY A 310 -17.74 -21.61 -13.56
C GLY A 310 -16.70 -21.36 -12.46
N ALA A 311 -15.41 -21.34 -12.80
CA ALA A 311 -14.35 -21.03 -11.85
C ALA A 311 -14.47 -19.56 -11.36
N THR A 312 -14.25 -19.34 -10.06
CA THR A 312 -14.30 -18.01 -9.45
C THR A 312 -12.98 -17.59 -8.81
N ALA A 313 -12.05 -18.52 -8.58
CA ALA A 313 -10.76 -18.22 -7.96
C ALA A 313 -9.69 -17.91 -9.02
N PHE A 314 -8.90 -16.87 -8.79
CA PHE A 314 -7.76 -16.50 -9.62
C PHE A 314 -6.45 -16.54 -8.81
N SER A 315 -5.34 -16.76 -9.53
CA SER A 315 -3.97 -16.70 -9.02
C SER A 315 -3.07 -16.21 -10.16
N ILE A 316 -2.73 -14.93 -10.13
CA ILE A 316 -2.01 -14.25 -11.21
C ILE A 316 -0.61 -13.89 -10.71
N SER A 317 0.41 -14.40 -11.40
CA SER A 317 1.81 -14.05 -11.11
C SER A 317 2.15 -12.71 -11.76
N VAL A 318 2.67 -11.78 -10.97
CA VAL A 318 3.17 -10.47 -11.42
C VAL A 318 4.65 -10.34 -11.09
N SER A 319 5.40 -9.65 -11.95
CA SER A 319 6.81 -9.32 -11.69
C SER A 319 6.89 -8.12 -10.75
N LEU A 320 7.85 -8.15 -9.83
CA LEU A 320 8.12 -7.04 -8.92
C LEU A 320 9.34 -6.24 -9.41
N THR A 321 9.25 -4.92 -9.28
CA THR A 321 10.40 -4.03 -9.41
C THR A 321 11.17 -4.07 -8.10
N GLN A 322 12.49 -4.19 -8.22
CA GLN A 322 13.40 -4.43 -7.11
C GLN A 322 13.50 -3.22 -6.16
N ASP A 323 13.57 -3.48 -4.86
CA ASP A 323 13.85 -2.53 -3.78
C ASP A 323 12.90 -1.30 -3.77
N VAL A 324 11.64 -1.51 -4.18
CA VAL A 324 10.60 -0.47 -4.24
C VAL A 324 9.20 -1.01 -3.92
N ASP A 325 8.30 -0.10 -3.60
CA ASP A 325 6.86 -0.39 -3.48
C ASP A 325 6.25 -0.68 -4.85
N ASN A 326 5.66 -1.86 -4.99
CA ASN A 326 4.90 -2.26 -6.17
C ASN A 326 3.40 -2.14 -5.84
N ASN A 327 2.74 -1.17 -6.48
CA ASN A 327 1.32 -0.91 -6.33
C ASN A 327 0.56 -1.49 -7.52
N PHE A 328 -0.56 -2.16 -7.24
CA PHE A 328 -1.38 -2.78 -8.28
C PHE A 328 -2.87 -2.54 -8.04
N THR A 329 -3.64 -2.55 -9.12
CA THR A 329 -5.10 -2.62 -9.10
C THR A 329 -5.58 -3.84 -9.86
N ALA A 330 -6.74 -4.38 -9.47
CA ALA A 330 -7.35 -5.54 -10.09
C ALA A 330 -8.74 -5.20 -10.63
N THR A 331 -9.07 -5.70 -11.82
CA THR A 331 -10.39 -5.61 -12.44
C THR A 331 -10.86 -6.99 -12.90
N SER A 332 -12.15 -7.11 -13.16
CA SER A 332 -12.74 -8.26 -13.84
C SER A 332 -13.63 -7.81 -14.98
N ASP A 333 -13.72 -8.60 -16.04
CA ASP A 333 -14.57 -8.38 -17.20
C ASP A 333 -15.30 -9.68 -17.54
N ASP A 334 -16.62 -9.70 -17.41
CA ASP A 334 -17.45 -10.88 -17.69
C ASP A 334 -17.82 -11.02 -19.18
N GLY A 335 -17.31 -10.13 -20.03
CA GLY A 335 -17.57 -10.08 -21.47
C GLY A 335 -18.99 -9.62 -21.82
N THR A 336 -19.82 -9.27 -20.84
CA THR A 336 -21.22 -8.88 -21.03
C THR A 336 -21.55 -7.51 -20.44
N SER A 337 -20.95 -7.10 -19.33
CA SER A 337 -21.21 -5.81 -18.66
C SER A 337 -19.98 -4.91 -18.59
N GLY A 338 -18.91 -5.28 -19.31
CA GLY A 338 -17.66 -4.54 -19.38
C GLY A 338 -16.76 -4.75 -18.16
N GLU A 339 -15.70 -3.95 -18.09
CA GLU A 339 -14.72 -4.05 -17.02
C GLU A 339 -15.23 -3.40 -15.72
N SER A 340 -14.95 -4.03 -14.59
CA SER A 340 -15.39 -3.60 -13.27
C SER A 340 -14.69 -2.31 -12.84
N ASN A 341 -15.21 -1.67 -11.79
CA ASN A 341 -14.38 -0.72 -11.04
C ASN A 341 -13.12 -1.43 -10.52
N PRO A 342 -11.96 -0.74 -10.48
CA PRO A 342 -10.73 -1.31 -9.93
C PRO A 342 -10.82 -1.51 -8.42
N VAL A 343 -10.10 -2.53 -7.96
CA VAL A 343 -9.86 -2.81 -6.54
C VAL A 343 -8.35 -2.74 -6.29
N ASN A 344 -7.95 -1.97 -5.28
CA ASN A 344 -6.55 -1.89 -4.89
C ASN A 344 -6.07 -3.23 -4.33
N VAL A 345 -4.94 -3.68 -4.84
CA VAL A 345 -4.14 -4.74 -4.23
C VAL A 345 -3.30 -4.08 -3.13
N PRO A 346 -3.25 -4.63 -1.91
CA PRO A 346 -2.33 -4.11 -0.89
C PRO A 346 -0.89 -4.06 -1.41
N THR A 347 -0.17 -2.98 -1.10
CA THR A 347 1.20 -2.75 -1.58
C THR A 347 2.12 -3.92 -1.27
N ILE A 348 2.90 -4.32 -2.26
CA ILE A 348 3.93 -5.34 -2.14
C ILE A 348 5.28 -4.63 -2.30
N THR A 349 6.04 -4.53 -1.22
CA THR A 349 7.39 -3.99 -1.28
C THR A 349 8.33 -5.15 -1.59
N GLU A 350 9.04 -5.06 -2.71
CA GLU A 350 10.17 -5.96 -2.95
C GLU A 350 11.37 -5.36 -2.25
N ASP A 351 12.03 -6.16 -1.41
CA ASP A 351 13.25 -5.77 -0.72
C ASP A 351 14.22 -6.95 -0.73
N SER A 352 15.26 -6.79 -1.55
CA SER A 352 16.33 -7.77 -1.72
C SER A 352 17.65 -7.31 -1.08
N THR A 353 17.62 -6.16 -0.40
CA THR A 353 18.80 -5.53 0.18
C THR A 353 19.03 -6.00 1.61
N ALA A 354 20.14 -6.69 1.85
CA ALA A 354 20.51 -7.09 3.20
C ALA A 354 20.86 -5.90 4.10
N PRO A 355 20.56 -5.97 5.42
CA PRO A 355 20.96 -4.96 6.38
C PRO A 355 22.46 -4.68 6.34
N ILE A 356 22.82 -3.40 6.32
CA ILE A 356 24.22 -2.96 6.34
C ILE A 356 24.60 -2.38 7.71
N GLY A 357 25.86 -2.56 8.12
CA GLY A 357 26.40 -1.90 9.31
C GLY A 357 26.12 -2.62 10.65
N THR A 358 25.83 -3.92 10.62
CA THR A 358 25.91 -4.76 11.83
C THR A 358 27.31 -4.63 12.43
N THR A 359 27.42 -4.27 13.71
CA THR A 359 28.69 -4.20 14.44
C THR A 359 28.52 -4.70 15.86
N VAL A 360 29.60 -5.23 16.44
CA VAL A 360 29.68 -5.58 17.86
C VAL A 360 30.57 -4.54 18.54
N THR A 361 30.05 -3.88 19.57
CA THR A 361 30.76 -2.87 20.36
C THR A 361 31.15 -3.35 21.75
N ASP A 362 30.45 -4.37 22.26
CA ASP A 362 30.74 -5.03 23.53
C ASP A 362 30.49 -6.54 23.39
N PRO A 363 31.52 -7.41 23.57
CA PRO A 363 32.90 -7.07 23.93
C PRO A 363 33.63 -6.33 22.81
N ALA A 364 34.37 -5.28 23.15
CA ALA A 364 35.21 -4.54 22.19
C ALA A 364 36.53 -5.28 21.87
N THR A 365 36.99 -6.11 22.81
CA THR A 365 38.17 -6.96 22.70
C THR A 365 37.92 -8.24 23.51
N ALA A 366 38.67 -9.31 23.24
CA ALA A 366 38.56 -10.54 24.02
C ALA A 366 38.72 -10.29 25.53
N LEU A 367 37.93 -11.00 26.35
CA LEU A 367 37.89 -10.81 27.80
C LEU A 367 37.59 -12.10 28.56
N ASN A 368 37.85 -12.07 29.87
CA ASN A 368 37.47 -13.12 30.81
C ASN A 368 36.30 -12.66 31.69
N THR A 369 35.36 -13.55 31.99
CA THR A 369 34.23 -13.29 32.89
C THR A 369 33.91 -14.53 33.74
N THR A 370 33.18 -14.35 34.85
CA THR A 370 32.73 -15.45 35.74
C THR A 370 31.21 -15.65 35.68
N GLY A 371 30.52 -14.97 34.76
CA GLY A 371 29.07 -15.02 34.62
C GLY A 371 28.63 -16.18 33.71
N ALA A 372 27.46 -16.76 33.98
CA ALA A 372 26.86 -17.79 33.12
C ALA A 372 26.29 -17.23 31.79
N THR A 373 26.15 -15.91 31.68
CA THR A 373 25.74 -15.20 30.46
C THR A 373 26.64 -13.98 30.23
N TYR A 374 26.74 -13.55 28.98
CA TYR A 374 27.34 -12.29 28.59
C TYR A 374 26.35 -11.47 27.76
N THR A 375 26.24 -10.17 28.01
CA THR A 375 25.39 -9.30 27.20
C THR A 375 26.20 -8.75 26.03
N ILE A 376 25.92 -9.22 24.82
CA ILE A 376 26.55 -8.73 23.60
C ILE A 376 25.79 -7.48 23.15
N VAL A 377 26.53 -6.38 22.96
CA VAL A 377 25.96 -5.07 22.58
C VAL A 377 26.57 -4.62 21.27
N GLY A 378 25.74 -4.03 20.42
CA GLY A 378 26.19 -3.52 19.14
C GLY A 378 25.16 -2.66 18.44
N THR A 379 25.42 -2.42 17.15
CA THR A 379 24.50 -1.71 16.26
C THR A 379 24.08 -2.62 15.11
N ALA A 380 22.86 -2.46 14.64
CA ALA A 380 22.37 -3.02 13.39
C ALA A 380 21.35 -2.05 12.79
N GLU A 381 20.79 -2.37 11.63
CA GLU A 381 19.69 -1.60 11.09
C GLU A 381 18.51 -1.57 12.08
N ALA A 382 17.81 -0.43 12.17
CA ALA A 382 16.72 -0.29 13.12
C ALA A 382 15.61 -1.31 12.84
N ASP A 383 15.07 -1.89 13.92
CA ASP A 383 14.00 -2.89 13.91
C ASP A 383 14.36 -4.23 13.22
N SER A 384 15.62 -4.41 12.79
CA SER A 384 16.14 -5.71 12.35
C SER A 384 16.23 -6.72 13.51
N THR A 385 16.09 -7.99 13.18
CA THR A 385 16.30 -9.09 14.11
C THR A 385 17.77 -9.50 14.10
N VAL A 386 18.45 -9.34 15.22
CA VAL A 386 19.84 -9.77 15.40
C VAL A 386 19.87 -11.18 15.97
N GLN A 387 20.62 -12.06 15.33
CA GLN A 387 20.86 -13.43 15.78
C GLN A 387 22.33 -13.60 16.16
N ILE A 388 22.56 -14.30 17.28
CA ILE A 388 23.89 -14.67 17.76
C ILE A 388 24.07 -16.17 17.56
N TYR A 389 25.11 -16.54 16.82
CA TYR A 389 25.46 -17.92 16.52
C TYR A 389 26.66 -18.34 17.35
N SER A 390 26.67 -19.56 17.89
CA SER A 390 27.89 -20.16 18.40
C SER A 390 28.81 -20.53 17.24
N ASP A 391 29.99 -19.92 17.17
CA ASP A 391 31.02 -20.21 16.15
C ASP A 391 31.95 -21.32 16.69
N PHE A 392 31.63 -22.57 16.38
CA PHE A 392 32.30 -23.71 17.01
C PHE A 392 33.77 -23.86 16.55
N ASN A 393 34.07 -23.42 15.33
CA ASN A 393 35.38 -23.57 14.71
C ASN A 393 36.20 -22.26 14.67
N ASN A 394 35.63 -21.16 15.16
CA ASN A 394 36.23 -19.83 15.27
C ASN A 394 36.74 -19.30 13.92
N ASN A 395 35.94 -19.48 12.87
CA ASN A 395 36.30 -19.06 11.51
C ASN A 395 35.60 -17.75 11.09
N GLY A 396 34.69 -17.20 11.90
CA GLY A 396 33.93 -15.99 11.59
C GLY A 396 32.90 -16.14 10.48
N VAL A 397 32.53 -17.38 10.12
CA VAL A 397 31.61 -17.72 9.03
C VAL A 397 30.53 -18.66 9.57
N ILE A 398 29.27 -18.33 9.34
CA ILE A 398 28.16 -19.21 9.70
C ILE A 398 28.15 -20.43 8.78
N ASP A 399 28.34 -21.61 9.35
CA ASP A 399 28.26 -22.89 8.64
C ASP A 399 27.36 -23.91 9.35
N GLY A 400 27.24 -25.13 8.80
CA GLY A 400 26.33 -26.16 9.32
C GLY A 400 26.67 -26.69 10.72
N ALA A 401 27.83 -26.34 11.29
CA ALA A 401 28.19 -26.65 12.67
C ALA A 401 27.71 -25.59 13.67
N ASP A 402 27.29 -24.42 13.19
CA ASP A 402 26.90 -23.30 14.03
C ASP A 402 25.40 -23.29 14.30
N ALA A 403 25.02 -22.76 15.46
CA ALA A 403 23.64 -22.71 15.90
C ALA A 403 23.30 -21.36 16.52
N VAL A 404 22.09 -20.87 16.27
CA VAL A 404 21.57 -19.68 16.94
C VAL A 404 21.40 -19.99 18.43
N VAL A 405 22.13 -19.26 19.27
CA VAL A 405 22.11 -19.42 20.74
C VAL A 405 21.33 -18.31 21.44
N ALA A 406 21.17 -17.16 20.79
CA ALA A 406 20.37 -16.05 21.29
C ALA A 406 19.89 -15.18 20.11
N SER A 407 18.80 -14.45 20.33
CA SER A 407 18.29 -13.47 19.37
C SER A 407 17.66 -12.28 20.07
N GLY A 408 17.56 -11.16 19.37
CA GLY A 408 16.91 -9.94 19.84
C GLY A 408 16.65 -8.96 18.71
N THR A 409 15.96 -7.86 19.00
CA THR A 409 15.64 -6.81 18.01
C THR A 409 16.52 -5.60 18.22
N ALA A 410 17.03 -5.02 17.14
CA ALA A 410 17.82 -3.79 17.16
C ALA A 410 16.90 -2.55 17.28
N THR A 411 16.43 -2.28 18.50
CA THR A 411 15.51 -1.15 18.75
C THR A 411 16.23 0.19 18.57
N GLY A 412 15.77 1.01 17.63
CA GLY A 412 16.42 2.29 17.31
C GLY A 412 17.84 2.13 16.75
N GLY A 413 18.17 0.95 16.20
CA GLY A 413 19.48 0.62 15.63
C GLY A 413 20.51 0.06 16.63
N ASN A 414 20.12 -0.13 17.89
CA ASN A 414 20.96 -0.73 18.92
C ASN A 414 20.40 -2.07 19.38
N PHE A 415 21.27 -3.07 19.57
CA PHE A 415 20.90 -4.33 20.18
C PHE A 415 21.69 -4.59 21.45
N SER A 416 21.08 -5.31 22.39
CA SER A 416 21.67 -5.75 23.65
C SER A 416 21.10 -7.12 23.97
N ILE A 417 21.85 -8.18 23.67
CA ILE A 417 21.38 -9.57 23.72
C ILE A 417 22.11 -10.32 24.82
N SER A 418 21.36 -10.86 25.78
CA SER A 418 21.92 -11.74 26.82
C SER A 418 22.16 -13.12 26.24
N THR A 419 23.43 -13.45 26.01
CA THR A 419 23.87 -14.69 25.37
C THR A 419 24.39 -15.68 26.40
N PRO A 420 23.94 -16.95 26.38
CA PRO A 420 24.48 -17.98 27.26
C PRO A 420 25.93 -18.31 26.88
N ILE A 421 26.81 -18.47 27.88
CA ILE A 421 28.19 -18.90 27.67
C ILE A 421 28.48 -20.18 28.45
N THR A 422 29.33 -21.04 27.91
CA THR A 422 29.73 -22.30 28.52
C THR A 422 30.85 -22.06 29.52
N GLN A 423 30.74 -22.67 30.69
CA GLN A 423 31.67 -22.52 31.81
C GLN A 423 33.06 -23.11 31.50
N SER A 424 34.11 -22.48 32.02
CA SER A 424 35.51 -22.95 31.99
C SER A 424 36.04 -23.22 30.57
N THR A 425 35.51 -22.50 29.58
CA THR A 425 35.93 -22.63 28.18
C THR A 425 35.88 -21.30 27.46
N THR A 426 36.54 -21.26 26.33
CA THR A 426 36.41 -20.23 25.32
C THR A 426 35.05 -20.34 24.65
N ASN A 427 34.37 -19.20 24.49
CA ASN A 427 33.11 -19.05 23.77
C ASN A 427 33.33 -18.07 22.61
N ASN A 428 33.13 -18.55 21.39
CA ASN A 428 33.23 -17.77 20.18
C ASN A 428 31.85 -17.65 19.55
N PHE A 429 31.53 -16.46 19.03
CA PHE A 429 30.22 -16.18 18.47
C PHE A 429 30.35 -15.33 17.21
N THR A 430 29.36 -15.45 16.33
CA THR A 430 29.12 -14.49 15.26
C THR A 430 27.74 -13.88 15.41
N ALA A 431 27.55 -12.68 14.89
CA ALA A 431 26.28 -11.96 14.89
C ALA A 431 25.87 -11.60 13.47
N THR A 432 24.60 -11.81 13.14
CA THR A 432 23.97 -11.29 11.91
C THR A 432 22.71 -10.52 12.26
N ALA A 433 22.26 -9.68 11.32
CA ALA A 433 20.99 -8.99 11.40
C ALA A 433 20.13 -9.35 10.19
N SER A 434 18.83 -9.54 10.39
CA SER A 434 17.86 -9.76 9.34
C SER A 434 16.78 -8.69 9.33
N ASP A 435 16.45 -8.15 8.15
CA ASP A 435 15.35 -7.19 7.98
C ASP A 435 13.97 -7.87 7.97
N ALA A 436 12.93 -7.08 7.67
CA ALA A 436 11.55 -7.56 7.56
C ALA A 436 11.32 -8.49 6.35
N ALA A 437 12.13 -8.37 5.29
CA ALA A 437 12.11 -9.24 4.12
C ALA A 437 12.91 -10.54 4.32
N SER A 438 13.51 -10.70 5.50
CA SER A 438 14.40 -11.81 5.88
C SER A 438 15.72 -11.84 5.11
N ASN A 439 16.20 -10.72 4.57
CA ASN A 439 17.56 -10.62 4.06
C ASN A 439 18.53 -10.57 5.24
N GLU A 440 19.62 -11.32 5.17
CA GLU A 440 20.59 -11.44 6.26
C GLU A 440 21.88 -10.68 5.93
N SER A 441 22.38 -9.91 6.91
CA SER A 441 23.66 -9.20 6.81
C SER A 441 24.84 -10.18 6.73
N ASN A 442 26.01 -9.69 6.32
CA ASN A 442 27.24 -10.45 6.51
C ASN A 442 27.46 -10.74 8.01
N PRO A 443 28.01 -11.92 8.36
CA PRO A 443 28.34 -12.25 9.75
C PRO A 443 29.45 -11.33 10.29
N VAL A 444 29.29 -10.94 11.54
CA VAL A 444 30.24 -10.13 12.29
C VAL A 444 30.79 -10.97 13.44
N ASP A 445 32.10 -11.09 13.50
CA ASP A 445 32.78 -11.80 14.58
C ASP A 445 32.61 -11.08 15.92
N VAL A 446 32.23 -11.83 16.96
CA VAL A 446 32.16 -11.33 18.34
C VAL A 446 33.50 -11.65 19.01
N PRO A 447 34.22 -10.67 19.56
CA PRO A 447 35.48 -10.94 20.24
C PRO A 447 35.32 -12.02 21.32
N THR A 448 36.24 -12.98 21.32
CA THR A 448 36.22 -14.17 22.17
C THR A 448 35.97 -13.88 23.65
N ILE A 449 35.03 -14.61 24.24
CA ILE A 449 34.70 -14.53 25.67
C ILE A 449 35.13 -15.82 26.36
N THR A 450 36.05 -15.75 27.31
CA THR A 450 36.43 -16.91 28.12
C THR A 450 35.71 -16.85 29.46
N GLU A 451 34.90 -17.85 29.76
CA GLU A 451 34.36 -18.00 31.12
C GLU A 451 35.45 -18.65 31.99
N THR A 452 35.77 -18.01 33.12
CA THR A 452 36.72 -18.48 34.10
C THR A 452 36.01 -18.74 35.42
N THR A 453 36.36 -19.83 36.10
CA THR A 453 35.99 -20.00 37.51
C THR A 453 36.64 -18.91 38.36
N ALA A 454 35.89 -18.33 39.31
CA ALA A 454 36.42 -17.33 40.23
C ALA A 454 37.63 -17.88 41.02
N PRO A 455 38.63 -17.04 41.38
CA PRO A 455 39.78 -17.51 42.15
C PRO A 455 39.35 -17.99 43.55
N ALA A 456 39.74 -19.22 43.91
CA ALA A 456 39.45 -19.82 45.22
C ALA A 456 40.00 -18.96 46.37
N ILE A 457 39.18 -18.73 47.40
CA ILE A 457 39.58 -18.15 48.69
C ILE A 457 40.60 -19.07 49.39
N SER A 458 41.55 -18.48 50.14
CA SER A 458 42.57 -19.25 50.89
C SER A 458 41.92 -20.09 51.99
N PRO A 459 42.32 -21.37 52.17
CA PRO A 459 41.81 -22.22 53.24
C PRO A 459 42.02 -21.63 54.65
N PRO A 460 41.11 -21.88 55.61
CA PRO A 460 41.27 -21.44 56.99
C PRO A 460 42.45 -22.19 57.65
N ILE A 461 43.21 -21.49 58.49
CA ILE A 461 44.30 -22.10 59.27
C ILE A 461 43.73 -22.57 60.60
N VAL A 462 43.95 -23.83 60.96
CA VAL A 462 43.60 -24.39 62.28
C VAL A 462 44.78 -24.19 63.25
N SER A 463 44.54 -23.53 64.37
CA SER A 463 45.53 -23.33 65.44
C SER A 463 45.26 -24.15 66.69
N THR A 464 44.03 -24.66 66.88
CA THR A 464 43.66 -25.51 68.01
C THR A 464 42.66 -26.57 67.56
N PRO A 465 42.96 -27.87 67.75
CA PRO A 465 44.18 -28.40 68.34
C PRO A 465 45.39 -28.22 67.37
N ALA A 466 46.57 -27.94 67.90
CA ALA A 466 47.79 -27.77 67.08
C ALA A 466 48.42 -29.12 66.69
N THR A 467 48.10 -30.17 67.44
CA THR A 467 48.50 -31.58 67.24
C THR A 467 47.37 -32.45 67.78
N THR A 468 47.33 -33.74 67.43
CA THR A 468 46.35 -34.69 68.01
C THR A 468 46.26 -34.58 69.54
N VAL A 469 45.04 -34.53 70.07
CA VAL A 469 44.78 -34.39 71.52
C VAL A 469 43.81 -35.46 72.03
N THR A 470 43.90 -35.77 73.32
CA THR A 470 42.92 -36.62 74.03
C THR A 470 42.26 -35.80 75.12
N VAL A 471 40.92 -35.81 75.16
CA VAL A 471 40.12 -35.04 76.11
C VAL A 471 39.01 -35.92 76.72
N ASP A 472 38.55 -35.56 77.92
CA ASP A 472 37.35 -36.13 78.55
C ASP A 472 36.29 -35.01 78.60
N ALA A 473 35.69 -34.74 77.43
CA ALA A 473 34.71 -33.68 77.23
C ALA A 473 33.77 -34.03 76.08
N ALA A 474 32.49 -33.69 76.20
CA ALA A 474 31.48 -33.98 75.18
C ALA A 474 31.59 -33.09 73.91
N ALA A 475 32.40 -32.04 73.96
CA ALA A 475 32.63 -31.09 72.87
C ALA A 475 34.03 -30.49 72.98
N PHE A 476 34.54 -29.94 71.86
CA PHE A 476 35.85 -29.31 71.79
C PHE A 476 35.78 -28.00 71.00
N ASP A 477 36.49 -26.97 71.45
CA ASP A 477 36.61 -25.70 70.74
C ASP A 477 37.75 -25.78 69.72
N ILE A 478 37.40 -25.82 68.43
CA ILE A 478 38.37 -25.71 67.34
C ILE A 478 38.57 -24.22 67.06
N MET A 479 39.82 -23.78 67.02
CA MET A 479 40.20 -22.37 66.82
C MET A 479 41.14 -22.22 65.64
N GLY A 480 41.12 -21.04 65.02
CA GLY A 480 41.98 -20.75 63.88
C GLY A 480 41.85 -19.32 63.35
N THR A 481 42.43 -19.09 62.18
CA THR A 481 42.29 -17.84 61.41
C THR A 481 41.75 -18.12 60.01
N ALA A 482 40.91 -17.25 59.46
CA ALA A 482 40.43 -17.29 58.09
C ALA A 482 40.45 -15.88 57.47
N GLN A 483 40.12 -15.75 56.19
CA GLN A 483 39.98 -14.44 55.57
C GLN A 483 38.87 -13.64 56.29
N ALA A 484 39.08 -12.33 56.44
CA ALA A 484 38.08 -11.45 57.01
C ALA A 484 36.74 -11.57 56.29
N ASP A 485 35.65 -11.49 57.06
CA ASP A 485 34.26 -11.55 56.57
C ASP A 485 33.85 -12.86 55.86
N SER A 486 34.63 -13.94 56.01
CA SER A 486 34.30 -15.28 55.50
C SER A 486 33.44 -16.11 56.46
N LEU A 487 32.67 -17.05 55.92
CA LEU A 487 31.95 -18.08 56.67
C LEU A 487 32.81 -19.32 56.82
N VAL A 488 33.26 -19.61 58.05
CA VAL A 488 34.01 -20.82 58.36
C VAL A 488 33.05 -21.96 58.69
N ARG A 489 33.26 -23.15 58.11
CA ARG A 489 32.50 -24.37 58.43
C ARG A 489 33.43 -25.49 58.87
N ILE A 490 32.98 -26.29 59.83
CA ILE A 490 33.64 -27.52 60.26
C ILE A 490 32.78 -28.71 59.88
N TYR A 491 33.37 -29.68 59.20
CA TYR A 491 32.79 -30.94 58.76
C TYR A 491 33.32 -32.08 59.61
N SER A 492 32.48 -33.04 59.99
CA SER A 492 32.94 -34.32 60.53
C SER A 492 33.41 -35.20 59.38
N ASP A 493 34.70 -35.52 59.33
CA ASP A 493 35.30 -36.42 58.34
C ASP A 493 35.20 -37.86 58.83
N LEU A 494 34.13 -38.55 58.43
CA LEU A 494 33.79 -39.87 58.99
C LEU A 494 34.72 -40.99 58.49
N ASN A 495 35.32 -40.80 57.32
CA ASN A 495 36.23 -41.75 56.67
C ASN A 495 37.72 -41.36 56.79
N ASN A 496 38.01 -40.19 57.36
CA ASN A 496 39.35 -39.64 57.58
C ASN A 496 40.20 -39.65 56.30
N ASP A 497 39.61 -39.21 55.18
CA ASP A 497 40.27 -39.17 53.88
C ASP A 497 40.72 -37.77 53.45
N GLY A 498 40.37 -36.73 54.23
CA GLY A 498 40.74 -35.35 53.98
C GLY A 498 39.93 -34.67 52.86
N PHE A 499 38.85 -35.30 52.38
CA PHE A 499 37.99 -34.75 51.34
C PHE A 499 36.54 -34.66 51.82
N ILE A 500 35.94 -33.47 51.68
CA ILE A 500 34.51 -33.31 51.93
C ILE A 500 33.72 -34.05 50.85
N ASN A 501 32.94 -35.04 51.27
CA ASN A 501 32.10 -35.86 50.41
C ASN A 501 30.68 -35.98 50.99
N GLY A 502 29.79 -36.72 50.32
CA GLY A 502 28.37 -36.82 50.70
C GLY A 502 28.10 -37.50 52.05
N ALA A 503 29.10 -38.10 52.70
CA ALA A 503 28.99 -38.65 54.04
C ALA A 503 29.32 -37.63 55.16
N ASP A 504 30.01 -36.53 54.84
CA ASP A 504 30.51 -35.58 55.83
C ASP A 504 29.47 -34.51 56.13
N ALA A 505 29.14 -34.36 57.41
CA ALA A 505 28.14 -33.39 57.87
C ALA A 505 28.82 -32.15 58.47
N VAL A 506 28.27 -30.97 58.18
CA VAL A 506 28.65 -29.73 58.89
C VAL A 506 28.24 -29.86 60.35
N VAL A 507 29.22 -29.85 61.26
CA VAL A 507 29.02 -29.95 62.72
C VAL A 507 29.13 -28.62 63.44
N GLY A 508 29.62 -27.58 62.76
CA GLY A 508 29.68 -26.23 63.27
C GLY A 508 29.98 -25.21 62.16
N SER A 509 29.58 -23.96 62.36
CA SER A 509 29.90 -22.87 61.44
C SER A 509 29.94 -21.51 62.15
N LEU A 510 30.72 -20.57 61.62
CA LEU A 510 30.81 -19.20 62.12
C LEU A 510 31.00 -18.21 60.97
N GLN A 511 30.10 -17.24 60.85
CA GLN A 511 30.28 -16.09 59.97
C GLN A 511 31.18 -15.06 60.65
N LEU A 512 32.35 -14.80 60.07
CA LEU A 512 33.18 -13.67 60.46
C LEU A 512 32.53 -12.38 59.94
N THR A 513 32.55 -11.32 60.76
CA THR A 513 31.99 -10.01 60.40
C THR A 513 32.86 -8.89 60.97
N GLY A 514 32.82 -7.72 60.35
CA GLY A 514 33.49 -6.52 60.85
C GLY A 514 35.03 -6.60 60.76
N GLY A 515 35.56 -7.36 59.80
CA GLY A 515 37.00 -7.52 59.62
C GLY A 515 37.68 -8.54 60.54
N ALA A 516 36.92 -9.30 61.33
CA ALA A 516 37.46 -10.35 62.18
C ALA A 516 38.10 -11.48 61.35
N THR A 517 39.28 -11.95 61.75
CA THR A 517 39.98 -13.08 61.12
C THR A 517 40.03 -14.32 62.00
N ASP A 518 39.93 -14.16 63.31
CA ASP A 518 40.01 -15.25 64.27
C ASP A 518 38.63 -15.90 64.44
N TRP A 519 38.59 -17.23 64.48
CA TRP A 519 37.37 -17.99 64.66
C TRP A 519 37.51 -19.03 65.78
N THR A 520 36.39 -19.35 66.41
CA THR A 520 36.27 -20.44 67.39
C THR A 520 34.92 -21.11 67.19
N ILE A 521 34.93 -22.40 66.92
CA ILE A 521 33.74 -23.21 66.67
C ILE A 521 33.76 -24.39 67.63
N ASN A 522 32.75 -24.45 68.50
CA ASN A 522 32.53 -25.58 69.40
C ASN A 522 31.90 -26.74 68.61
N VAL A 523 32.56 -27.89 68.57
CA VAL A 523 32.07 -29.08 67.86
C VAL A 523 31.79 -30.23 68.83
N PRO A 524 30.72 -31.02 68.62
CA PRO A 524 30.43 -32.20 69.43
C PRO A 524 31.45 -33.32 69.16
N LEU A 525 31.81 -34.08 70.20
CA LEU A 525 32.65 -35.26 70.09
C LEU A 525 31.83 -36.54 70.27
N THR A 526 32.15 -37.56 69.49
CA THR A 526 31.67 -38.93 69.70
C THR A 526 32.47 -39.56 70.84
N GLN A 527 31.76 -40.03 71.86
CA GLN A 527 32.37 -40.62 73.06
C GLN A 527 33.17 -41.89 72.73
N SER A 528 34.35 -42.04 73.37
CA SER A 528 35.25 -43.18 73.21
C SER A 528 35.68 -43.44 71.76
N ALA A 529 35.78 -42.38 70.96
CA ALA A 529 36.20 -42.44 69.56
C ALA A 529 37.22 -41.34 69.24
N THR A 530 38.00 -41.57 68.17
CA THR A 530 38.74 -40.50 67.49
C THR A 530 37.77 -39.75 66.59
N ASN A 531 37.77 -38.43 66.69
CA ASN A 531 36.95 -37.53 65.89
C ASN A 531 37.88 -36.77 64.94
N SER A 532 37.67 -36.94 63.63
CA SER A 532 38.40 -36.27 62.56
C SER A 532 37.50 -35.20 61.95
N PHE A 533 38.05 -34.02 61.66
CA PHE A 533 37.28 -32.89 61.16
C PHE A 533 38.02 -32.15 60.03
N LEU A 534 37.26 -31.52 59.15
CA LEU A 534 37.77 -30.64 58.08
C LEU A 534 37.21 -29.24 58.24
N ALA A 535 38.01 -28.21 57.96
CA ALA A 535 37.60 -26.80 58.00
C ALA A 535 37.63 -26.16 56.61
N THR A 536 36.57 -25.44 56.22
CA THR A 536 36.52 -24.60 55.00
C THR A 536 36.16 -23.16 55.33
N ALA A 537 36.44 -22.25 54.40
CA ALA A 537 35.97 -20.87 54.44
C ALA A 537 35.23 -20.54 53.13
N GLU A 538 34.08 -19.89 53.23
CA GLU A 538 33.31 -19.36 52.10
C GLU A 538 33.35 -17.82 52.11
N ASP A 539 33.65 -17.18 50.98
CA ASP A 539 33.62 -15.73 50.87
C ASP A 539 32.18 -15.17 50.72
N GLY A 540 32.04 -13.84 50.76
CA GLY A 540 30.73 -13.19 50.57
C GLY A 540 30.12 -13.34 49.17
N SER A 541 30.83 -13.98 48.23
CA SER A 541 30.38 -14.31 46.86
C SER A 541 30.12 -15.81 46.68
N SER A 542 30.07 -16.57 47.78
CA SER A 542 29.84 -18.02 47.83
C SER A 542 30.92 -18.89 47.20
N ASN A 543 32.16 -18.40 47.14
CA ASN A 543 33.31 -19.23 46.78
C ASN A 543 33.85 -19.94 48.02
N GLU A 544 33.93 -21.28 48.00
CA GLU A 544 34.45 -22.09 49.10
C GLU A 544 35.92 -22.48 48.88
N SER A 545 36.72 -22.47 49.94
CA SER A 545 38.14 -22.89 49.92
C SER A 545 38.28 -24.41 49.77
N LEU A 546 39.50 -24.88 49.47
CA LEU A 546 39.87 -26.27 49.75
C LEU A 546 39.76 -26.56 51.27
N PRO A 547 39.47 -27.81 51.69
CA PRO A 547 39.41 -28.18 53.10
C PRO A 547 40.79 -28.17 53.76
N THR A 548 40.82 -27.78 55.03
CA THR A 548 41.99 -27.90 55.91
C THR A 548 41.73 -28.96 56.97
N ASP A 549 42.65 -29.91 57.08
CA ASP A 549 42.58 -30.99 58.07
C ASP A 549 42.74 -30.45 59.51
N VAL A 550 41.83 -30.84 60.39
CA VAL A 550 41.90 -30.54 61.83
C VAL A 550 42.56 -31.73 62.51
N PRO A 551 43.65 -31.55 63.29
CA PRO A 551 44.28 -32.67 63.97
C PRO A 551 43.28 -33.44 64.86
N ASP A 552 43.36 -34.78 64.81
CA ASP A 552 42.45 -35.69 65.50
C ASP A 552 42.20 -35.36 66.98
N ILE A 553 40.93 -35.47 67.40
CA ILE A 553 40.51 -35.28 68.79
C ILE A 553 39.92 -36.59 69.32
N THR A 554 40.64 -37.28 70.19
CA THR A 554 40.14 -38.50 70.84
C THR A 554 39.40 -38.16 72.13
N GLU A 555 38.12 -38.54 72.21
CA GLU A 555 37.38 -38.48 73.48
C GLU A 555 37.64 -39.77 74.27
N SER A 556 38.06 -39.66 75.54
CA SER A 556 38.26 -40.78 76.44
C SER A 556 37.09 -40.93 77.41
N SER A 557 36.58 -42.15 77.61
CA SER A 557 35.57 -42.41 78.65
C SER A 557 36.15 -42.21 80.05
N GLY A 558 35.67 -41.18 80.76
CA GLY A 558 36.02 -40.93 82.16
C GLY A 558 35.89 -42.17 83.05
N GLY A 559 37.02 -42.71 83.48
CA GLY A 559 37.10 -43.85 84.40
C GLY A 559 36.74 -43.46 85.83
N THR A 560 35.77 -44.18 86.42
CA THR A 560 35.51 -44.17 87.85
C THR A 560 36.73 -44.74 88.60
N SER A 561 37.35 -43.96 89.50
CA SER A 561 38.38 -44.46 90.41
C SER A 561 37.77 -44.83 91.77
N GLY A 562 37.84 -46.12 92.10
CA GLY A 562 37.53 -46.64 93.43
C GLY A 562 38.80 -46.91 94.22
N GLY A 563 38.88 -46.37 95.45
CA GLY A 563 39.56 -47.01 96.57
C GLY A 563 40.77 -46.29 97.18
N GLY A 564 40.60 -45.81 98.43
CA GLY A 564 41.61 -46.00 99.48
C GLY A 564 42.30 -44.77 100.08
N GLY A 565 41.66 -44.14 101.06
CA GLY A 565 42.27 -43.77 102.35
C GLY A 565 43.39 -42.71 102.43
N GLY A 566 43.13 -41.64 103.19
CA GLY A 566 44.14 -41.04 104.06
C GLY A 566 44.35 -39.53 103.95
N GLY A 567 43.61 -38.76 104.77
CA GLY A 567 44.16 -37.67 105.57
C GLY A 567 44.48 -36.31 104.92
N GLY A 568 43.67 -35.30 105.27
CA GLY A 568 44.21 -34.02 105.78
C GLY A 568 44.05 -32.77 104.91
N GLY A 569 43.05 -31.95 105.27
CA GLY A 569 43.29 -30.52 105.60
C GLY A 569 43.00 -29.45 104.54
N GLY A 570 41.96 -28.63 104.83
CA GLY A 570 41.76 -27.24 104.36
C GLY A 570 41.25 -27.11 102.92
N GLY A 571 40.13 -26.45 102.58
CA GLY A 571 39.48 -25.30 103.18
C GLY A 571 39.46 -24.16 102.13
N CYS A 572 38.26 -23.62 101.84
CA CYS A 572 37.89 -22.42 101.05
C CYS A 572 37.06 -22.81 99.79
N ALA A 573 35.72 -22.84 99.81
CA ALA A 573 34.73 -21.77 99.90
C ALA A 573 34.40 -21.05 98.56
N VAL A 574 33.23 -21.42 98.01
CA VAL A 574 32.13 -20.60 97.43
C VAL A 574 32.44 -19.60 96.30
N ASN A 575 31.80 -19.76 95.12
CA ASN A 575 30.69 -18.87 94.75
C ASN A 575 29.71 -19.46 93.72
N ASP A 576 28.45 -19.24 94.04
CA ASP A 576 27.21 -19.46 93.31
C ASP A 576 26.79 -18.15 92.61
N SER A 577 26.18 -18.25 91.43
CA SER A 577 24.97 -17.48 91.09
C SER A 577 24.53 -17.82 89.67
N GLY A 578 23.47 -18.61 89.57
CA GLY A 578 22.70 -18.75 88.34
C GLY A 578 21.77 -17.57 88.07
N THR A 579 21.17 -17.57 86.88
CA THR A 579 19.72 -17.38 86.71
C THR A 579 19.29 -17.98 85.37
N SER A 580 18.34 -18.91 85.44
CA SER A 580 17.61 -19.49 84.31
C SER A 580 16.35 -18.67 84.02
N SER A 581 15.93 -18.60 82.75
CA SER A 581 14.52 -18.36 82.41
C SER A 581 14.14 -19.11 81.14
N TRP A 582 13.21 -20.07 81.28
CA TRP A 582 12.53 -20.79 80.22
C TRP A 582 11.32 -19.99 79.71
N LEU A 583 11.05 -20.03 78.40
CA LEU A 583 9.68 -19.90 77.87
C LEU A 583 9.52 -20.71 76.57
N LEU A 584 8.36 -21.35 76.45
CA LEU A 584 7.96 -22.43 75.55
C LEU A 584 7.15 -21.92 74.33
N LEU A 585 6.83 -22.84 73.40
CA LEU A 585 5.92 -22.83 72.22
C LEU A 585 6.55 -22.36 70.87
N GLY A 586 6.41 -23.04 69.72
CA GLY A 586 5.66 -24.24 69.32
C GLY A 586 4.94 -24.03 67.96
N GLY A 587 5.30 -24.80 66.92
CA GLY A 587 4.62 -24.91 65.60
C GLY A 587 4.95 -23.80 64.59
N LEU A 588 4.99 -23.99 63.26
CA LEU A 588 4.42 -25.01 62.38
C LEU A 588 5.16 -25.04 61.02
N ILE A 589 5.19 -26.21 60.37
CA ILE A 589 5.60 -26.46 58.98
C ILE A 589 4.46 -26.07 58.00
N ALA A 590 4.84 -25.67 56.78
CA ALA A 590 4.09 -25.67 55.50
C ALA A 590 3.72 -24.30 54.90
N ALA A 591 4.37 -23.94 53.78
CA ALA A 591 3.74 -23.31 52.63
C ALA A 591 4.70 -23.31 51.42
N MET A 592 4.64 -24.39 50.64
CA MET A 592 5.05 -24.44 49.24
C MET A 592 3.82 -24.10 48.39
N PHE A 593 4.04 -23.38 47.29
CA PHE A 593 3.10 -23.03 46.21
C PHE A 593 2.06 -21.92 46.44
N GLY A 594 2.16 -20.89 45.61
CA GLY A 594 1.01 -20.27 44.95
C GLY A 594 0.93 -18.76 45.05
N LEU A 595 1.45 -18.03 44.05
CA LEU A 595 0.81 -16.77 43.63
C LEU A 595 1.12 -16.43 42.17
N MET A 596 0.28 -16.92 41.27
CA MET A 596 -0.02 -16.30 39.98
C MET A 596 -1.43 -15.71 40.08
N ARG A 597 -1.57 -14.48 39.55
CA ARG A 597 -2.80 -13.74 39.20
C ARG A 597 -3.65 -13.18 40.35
N SER A 598 -3.53 -11.86 40.51
CA SER A 598 -4.60 -10.97 40.97
C SER A 598 -5.03 -10.07 39.81
N VAL A 599 -6.26 -10.31 39.35
CA VAL A 599 -7.02 -9.60 38.32
C VAL A 599 -7.59 -8.28 38.89
N PHE A 600 -7.62 -7.25 38.03
CA PHE A 600 -8.56 -6.11 37.98
C PHE A 600 -9.40 -5.77 39.22
N ARG A 601 -9.34 -4.49 39.65
CA ARG A 601 -10.50 -3.57 39.53
C ARG A 601 -10.23 -2.13 39.99
N ARG A 602 -10.55 -1.18 39.11
CA ARG A 602 -11.30 0.10 39.25
C ARG A 602 -11.48 0.61 37.80
N GLN A 603 -12.64 0.73 37.14
CA GLN A 603 -13.95 1.37 37.43
C GLN A 603 -13.76 2.81 37.97
N GLU A 604 -14.23 3.90 37.35
CA GLU A 604 -15.28 4.19 36.34
C GLU A 604 -14.89 5.45 35.52
N GLY A 605 -15.47 5.61 34.32
CA GLY A 605 -15.35 6.82 33.48
C GLY A 605 -15.37 6.53 31.99
#